data_AF-A0A9P7JYJ4-F1
#
_entry.id   AF-A0A9P7JYJ4-F1
#
_cell.length_a   1.000
_cell.length_b   1.000
_cell.length_c   1.000
_cell.angle_alpha   90.00
_cell.angle_beta   90.00
_cell.angle_gamma   90.00
#
_symmetry.space_group_name_H-M   'P 1'
#
loop_
_entity.id
_entity.type
_entity.pdbx_description
1 polymer ?
#
loop_
_entity_poly.entity_id
_entity_poly.type
_entity_poly.pdbx_seq_one_letter_code
_entity_poly.pdbx_strand_id
1 'polypeptide(L)' 'HHVSWCQCPGAKKDRYLHLLKAKLFPASITQPQSAFTFDVLDNFLIDALECNKTSAIGFYQKLRHFTNNAFPHKIP' A
#
# COMPACT_ATOMS: atom_id res chain seq x y z
N HIS A 1 6.62 -3.27 -10.81
CA HIS A 1 5.88 -2.01 -11.06
C HIS A 1 6.78 -0.84 -10.69
N HIS A 2 6.92 0.16 -11.57
CA HIS A 2 7.61 1.42 -11.25
C HIS A 2 6.56 2.52 -11.06
N VAL A 3 6.77 3.38 -10.07
CA VAL A 3 5.89 4.53 -9.79
C VAL A 3 6.28 5.69 -10.70
N SER A 4 5.35 6.14 -11.55
CA SER A 4 5.53 7.32 -12.41
C SER A 4 4.93 8.55 -11.73
N TRP A 5 5.70 9.64 -11.66
CA TRP A 5 5.29 10.89 -11.03
C TRP A 5 4.81 11.91 -12.05
N CYS A 6 3.78 12.67 -11.71
CA CYS A 6 3.29 13.76 -12.55
C CYS A 6 4.35 14.87 -12.67
N GLN A 7 4.60 15.32 -13.90
CA GLN A 7 5.55 16.38 -14.24
C GLN A 7 4.86 17.66 -14.77
N CYS A 8 3.54 17.76 -14.62
CA CYS A 8 2.78 18.92 -15.11
C CYS A 8 3.22 20.24 -14.43
N PRO A 9 3.19 21.38 -15.15
CA PRO A 9 3.41 22.69 -14.55
C PRO A 9 2.42 22.93 -13.40
N GLY A 10 2.92 23.23 -12.20
CA GLY A 10 2.10 23.42 -10.99
C GLY A 10 1.79 22.14 -10.20
N ALA A 11 2.24 20.97 -10.66
CA ALA A 11 2.20 19.76 -9.85
C ALA A 11 3.08 19.94 -8.60
N LYS A 12 2.60 19.47 -7.44
CA LYS A 12 3.38 19.57 -6.20
C LYS A 12 4.59 18.65 -6.31
N LYS A 13 5.80 19.16 -6.01
CA LYS A 13 7.03 18.35 -6.06
C LYS A 13 7.02 17.23 -5.01
N ASP A 14 6.22 17.41 -3.96
CA ASP A 14 6.03 16.44 -2.88
C ASP A 14 5.30 15.19 -3.38
N ARG A 15 6.08 14.12 -3.57
CA ARG A 15 5.61 12.83 -4.09
C ARG A 15 4.46 12.23 -3.27
N TYR A 16 4.52 12.37 -1.94
CA TYR A 16 3.47 11.86 -1.05
C TYR A 16 2.11 12.55 -1.29
N LEU A 17 2.10 13.83 -1.69
CA LEU A 17 0.85 14.56 -1.99
C LEU A 17 0.20 14.07 -3.28
N HIS A 18 0.99 13.61 -4.26
CA HIS A 18 0.44 12.97 -5.45
C HIS A 18 -0.26 11.65 -5.11
N LEU A 19 0.31 10.86 -4.21
CA LEU A 19 -0.31 9.62 -3.73
C LEU A 19 -1.61 9.91 -2.97
N LEU A 20 -1.59 10.88 -2.04
CA LEU A 20 -2.79 11.24 -1.27
C LEU A 20 -3.93 11.74 -2.17
N LYS A 21 -3.62 12.54 -3.20
CA LYS A 21 -4.62 12.94 -4.21
C LYS A 21 -5.22 11.75 -4.96
N ALA A 22 -4.45 10.70 -5.18
CA ALA A 22 -4.90 9.43 -5.77
C ALA A 22 -5.58 8.50 -4.75
N LYS A 23 -5.88 8.96 -3.53
CA LYS A 23 -6.41 8.17 -2.41
C LYS A 23 -5.50 7.01 -1.99
N LEU A 24 -4.20 7.18 -2.17
CA LEU A 24 -3.17 6.23 -1.75
C LEU A 24 -2.37 6.81 -0.58
N PHE A 25 -2.27 6.05 0.49
CA PHE A 25 -1.44 6.37 1.64
C PHE A 25 -0.02 5.82 1.42
N PRO A 26 1.02 6.67 1.39
CA PRO A 26 2.39 6.23 1.16
C PRO A 26 2.93 5.42 2.34
N ALA A 27 3.70 4.38 2.05
CA ALA A 27 4.43 3.65 3.10
C ALA A 27 5.59 4.48 3.70
N SER A 28 6.11 5.46 2.95
CA SER A 28 7.14 6.40 3.39
C SER A 28 6.90 7.77 2.77
N ILE A 29 7.02 8.82 3.58
CA ILE A 29 6.84 10.21 3.13
C ILE A 29 8.08 10.71 2.37
N THR A 30 9.28 10.31 2.80
CA THR A 30 10.56 10.77 2.23
C THR A 30 10.86 10.10 0.89
N GLN A 31 10.60 8.80 0.79
CA GLN A 31 10.84 8.01 -0.41
C GLN A 31 9.71 7.00 -0.64
N PRO A 32 8.53 7.47 -1.11
CA PRO A 32 7.42 6.59 -1.39
C PRO A 32 7.77 5.66 -2.57
N GLN A 33 7.95 4.36 -2.28
CA GLN A 33 8.10 3.29 -3.28
C GLN A 33 6.86 2.40 -3.36
N SER A 34 6.10 2.34 -2.28
CA SER A 34 4.84 1.62 -2.16
C SER A 34 3.80 2.52 -1.48
N ALA A 35 2.53 2.20 -1.73
CA ALA A 35 1.40 2.87 -1.11
C ALA A 35 0.25 1.88 -0.93
N PHE A 36 -0.63 2.17 0.02
CA PHE A 36 -1.80 1.37 0.35
C PHE A 36 -3.07 2.19 0.13
N THR A 37 -4.19 1.54 -0.16
CA THR A 37 -5.49 2.22 -0.10
C THR A 37 -5.92 2.35 1.36
N PHE A 38 -6.82 3.30 1.63
CA PHE A 38 -7.40 3.45 2.98
C PHE A 38 -8.17 2.19 3.39
N ASP A 39 -8.91 1.57 2.48
CA ASP A 39 -9.63 0.31 2.76
C ASP A 39 -8.68 -0.80 3.25
N VAL A 40 -7.47 -0.88 2.69
CA VAL A 40 -6.46 -1.85 3.12
C VAL A 40 -5.92 -1.51 4.52
N LEU A 41 -5.80 -0.23 4.86
CA LEU A 41 -5.42 0.21 6.21
C LEU A 41 -6.50 -0.10 7.24
N ASP A 42 -7.78 0.06 6.88
CA ASP A 42 -8.90 -0.30 7.77
C ASP A 42 -8.93 -1.81 8.02
N ASN A 43 -8.69 -2.63 6.99
CA ASN A 43 -8.54 -4.08 7.13
C ASN A 43 -7.35 -4.44 8.02
N PHE A 44 -6.21 -3.73 7.89
CA PHE A 44 -5.06 -3.95 8.76
C PHE A 44 -5.40 -3.65 10.22
N LEU A 45 -6.13 -2.56 10.46
CA LEU A 45 -6.55 -2.17 11.81
C LEU A 45 -7.46 -3.23 12.43
N ILE A 46 -8.44 -3.73 11.69
CA ILE A 46 -9.32 -4.82 12.15
C ILE A 46 -8.50 -6.08 12.45
N ASP A 47 -7.63 -6.51 11.53
CA ASP A 47 -6.79 -7.70 11.73
C ASP A 47 -5.83 -7.57 12.93
N ALA A 48 -5.34 -6.36 13.20
CA ALA A 48 -4.48 -6.10 14.36
C ALA A 48 -5.28 -6.12 15.68
N LEU A 49 -6.54 -5.69 15.67
CA LEU A 49 -7.42 -5.69 16.83
C LEU A 49 -7.96 -7.09 17.14
N GLU A 50 -8.41 -7.83 16.13
CA GLU A 50 -8.95 -9.18 16.29
C GLU A 50 -7.85 -10.20 16.57
N CYS A 51 -6.69 -10.04 15.93
CA CYS A 51 -5.56 -10.94 16.07
C CYS A 51 -4.37 -10.17 16.65
N ASN A 52 -4.21 -10.27 17.98
CA ASN A 52 -3.20 -9.58 18.80
C ASN A 52 -1.73 -9.85 18.43
N LYS A 53 -1.47 -10.59 17.33
CA LYS A 53 -0.15 -10.96 16.78
C LYS A 53 0.00 -10.64 15.30
N THR A 54 -0.94 -9.94 14.66
CA THR A 54 -0.78 -9.56 13.25
C THR A 54 0.32 -8.51 13.10
N SER A 55 1.51 -8.95 12.72
CA SER A 55 2.56 -8.05 12.27
C SER A 55 2.22 -7.46 10.90
N ALA A 56 2.76 -6.28 10.58
CA ALA A 56 2.62 -5.67 9.26
C ALA A 56 3.09 -6.61 8.12
N ILE A 57 4.10 -7.44 8.38
CA ILE A 57 4.60 -8.45 7.43
C ILE A 57 3.58 -9.57 7.24
N GLY A 58 2.98 -10.08 8.32
CA GLY A 58 1.95 -11.12 8.23
C GLY A 58 0.72 -10.64 7.46
N PHE A 59 0.29 -9.41 7.72
CA PHE A 59 -0.79 -8.78 6.95
C PHE A 59 -0.45 -8.61 5.47
N TYR A 60 0.77 -8.15 5.16
CA TYR A 60 1.24 -8.04 3.78
C TYR A 60 1.24 -9.40 3.05
N GLN A 61 1.70 -10.47 3.71
CA GLN A 61 1.64 -11.82 3.16
C GLN A 61 0.20 -12.26 2.89
N LYS A 62 -0.71 -12.04 3.85
CA LYS A 62 -2.15 -12.29 3.66
C LYS A 62 -2.67 -11.59 2.40
N LEU A 63 -2.41 -10.29 2.26
CA LEU A 63 -2.80 -9.52 1.06
C LEU A 63 -2.24 -10.12 -0.24
N ARG A 64 -0.98 -10.56 -0.26
CA ARG A 64 -0.39 -11.20 -1.45
C ARG A 64 -1.12 -12.49 -1.84
N HIS A 65 -1.52 -13.30 -0.88
CA HIS A 65 -2.32 -14.50 -1.13
C HIS A 65 -3.71 -14.17 -1.69
N PHE A 66 -4.41 -13.18 -1.13
CA PHE A 66 -5.74 -12.79 -1.59
C PHE A 66 -5.76 -12.08 -2.95
N THR A 67 -4.71 -11.32 -3.27
CA THR A 67 -4.66 -10.51 -4.51
C THR A 67 -4.10 -11.29 -5.70
N ASN A 68 -3.35 -12.38 -5.47
CA ASN A 68 -2.83 -13.26 -6.52
C ASN A 68 -3.66 -14.55 -6.65
N ASN A 69 -4.99 -14.41 -6.74
CA ASN A 69 -5.89 -15.55 -6.96
C ASN A 69 -5.68 -16.26 -8.31
N ALA A 70 -5.09 -15.58 -9.29
CA ALA A 70 -4.83 -16.15 -10.61
C ALA A 70 -3.66 -17.16 -10.61
N PHE A 71 -2.67 -16.99 -9.72
CA PHE A 71 -1.52 -17.90 -9.62
C PHE A 71 -1.07 -18.06 -8.15
N PRO A 72 -1.88 -18.72 -7.30
CA PRO A 72 -1.58 -18.88 -5.88
C PRO A 72 -0.25 -19.61 -5.62
N HIS A 73 0.19 -20.47 -6.54
CA HIS A 73 1.46 -21.22 -6.47
C HIS A 73 2.71 -20.40 -6.83
N LYS A 74 2.55 -19.18 -7.36
CA LYS A 74 3.67 -18.28 -7.70
C LYS A 74 4.03 -17.31 -6.57
N ILE A 75 3.39 -17.46 -5.42
CA ILE A 75 3.73 -16.69 -4.23
C ILE A 75 4.93 -17.42 -3.58
N PRO A 76 6.10 -16.76 -3.46
CA PRO A 76 7.26 -17.33 -2.79
C PRO A 76 7.01 -17.52 -1.29
#